data_AF-A0A383B590-F1
#
_entry.id   AF-A0A383B590-F1
#
_cell.length_a   1.000
_cell.length_b   1.000
_cell.length_c   1.000
_cell.angle_alpha   90.00
_cell.angle_beta   90.00
_cell.angle_gamma   90.00
#
_symmetry.space_group_name_H-M   'P 1'
#
loop_
_entity.id
_entity.type
_entity.pdbx_description
1 polymer ?
#
loop_
_entity_poly.entity_id
_entity_poly.type
_entity_poly.pdbx_seq_one_letter_code
_entity_poly.pdbx_strand_id
1 'polypeptide(L)'
;TFTDIIGIDSHKKIHTNKILSQSPAYADSVVEGIRQVLGLKDNEMIPSEKIERIRIGTTIATNALLERKGAPTALLITSGFKDLLEIGNQARPSLFDLSIVKPEQLYASVVEVDERLNSNGEVVVGLDIAKLENDLNSLYNYGYRSLAIVLMHSWKNPIHESICFDIAKEIGFTNISISSQIMPLINIVSRGQTTVVDSYLYPVLSDYILSLKKELGEIPLEFMQSSGGLIDSESLTGKDSVLSGPAG
;
A
#
# COMPACT_ATOMS: atom_id res chain seq x y z
N THR A 1 13.00 19.33 1.58
CA THR A 1 12.90 18.59 2.86
C THR A 1 14.24 17.93 3.14
N PHE A 2 14.42 17.41 4.36
CA PHE A 2 15.67 16.75 4.77
C PHE A 2 15.38 15.33 5.25
N THR A 3 16.36 14.45 5.08
CA THR A 3 16.41 13.10 5.64
C THR A 3 17.35 13.12 6.84
N ASP A 4 16.83 12.74 7.99
CA ASP A 4 17.57 12.65 9.24
C ASP A 4 18.14 11.23 9.39
N ILE A 5 19.45 11.13 9.67
CA ILE A 5 20.16 9.86 9.76
C ILE A 5 20.78 9.75 11.15
N ILE A 6 20.58 8.60 11.78
CA ILE A 6 21.15 8.26 13.09
C ILE A 6 21.84 6.90 12.97
N GLY A 7 23.16 6.88 13.14
CA GLY A 7 23.97 5.67 13.21
C GLY A 7 24.43 5.40 14.63
N ILE A 8 24.45 4.12 15.04
CA ILE A 8 24.99 3.68 16.32
C ILE A 8 26.08 2.65 16.02
N ASP A 9 27.32 2.95 16.41
CA ASP A 9 28.45 2.04 16.17
C ASP A 9 28.58 0.96 17.27
N SER A 10 29.54 0.04 17.09
CA SER A 10 29.83 -1.04 18.04
C SER A 10 30.27 -0.55 19.44
N HIS A 11 30.70 0.71 19.56
CA HIS A 11 31.04 1.35 20.83
C HIS A 11 29.86 2.14 21.43
N LYS A 12 28.65 2.00 20.86
CA LYS A 12 27.44 2.74 21.22
C LYS A 12 27.56 4.26 21.04
N LYS A 13 28.51 4.72 20.22
CA LYS A 13 28.59 6.14 19.87
C LYS A 13 27.54 6.45 18.81
N ILE A 14 26.85 7.56 19.02
CA ILE A 14 25.82 8.06 18.12
C ILE A 14 26.48 8.98 17.08
N HIS A 15 26.17 8.73 15.81
CA HIS A 15 26.54 9.55 14.67
C HIS A 15 25.25 10.11 14.09
N THR A 16 25.17 11.44 13.93
CA THR A 16 23.99 12.09 13.35
C THR A 16 24.38 12.79 12.07
N ASN A 17 23.48 12.75 11.09
CA ASN A 17 23.66 13.46 9.85
C ASN A 17 22.31 13.94 9.31
N LYS A 18 22.33 15.01 8.51
CA LYS A 18 21.15 15.61 7.91
C LYS A 18 21.45 15.98 6.47
N ILE A 19 20.76 15.33 5.54
CA ILE A 19 20.98 15.54 4.10
C ILE A 19 19.66 15.90 3.41
N LEU A 20 19.74 16.42 2.19
CA LEU A 20 18.53 16.75 1.43
C LEU A 20 17.77 15.46 1.05
N SER A 21 16.44 15.44 1.21
CA SER A 21 15.65 14.28 0.80
C SER A 21 15.61 14.07 -0.71
N GLN A 22 15.89 15.12 -1.49
CA GLN A 22 16.03 15.08 -2.95
C GLN A 22 17.23 15.93 -3.34
N SER A 23 18.12 15.39 -4.17
CA SER A 23 19.32 16.07 -4.65
C SER A 23 19.73 15.50 -6.01
N PRO A 24 20.22 16.32 -6.96
CA PRO A 24 20.83 15.81 -8.18
C PRO A 24 22.11 14.99 -7.96
N ALA A 25 22.72 15.09 -6.76
CA ALA A 25 24.00 14.47 -6.45
C ALA A 25 23.91 12.97 -6.10
N TYR A 26 22.74 12.48 -5.70
CA TYR A 26 22.53 11.09 -5.29
C TYR A 26 21.09 10.65 -5.60
N ALA A 27 20.92 9.36 -5.89
CA ALA A 27 19.61 8.82 -6.27
C ALA A 27 18.66 8.68 -5.07
N ASP A 28 19.18 8.24 -3.92
CA ASP A 28 18.39 8.02 -2.71
C ASP A 28 19.09 8.57 -1.46
N SER A 29 18.31 9.23 -0.61
CA SER A 29 18.82 9.89 0.60
C SER A 29 19.13 8.92 1.76
N VAL A 30 18.45 7.77 1.85
CA VAL A 30 18.75 6.77 2.89
C VAL A 30 20.08 6.10 2.57
N VAL A 31 20.27 5.69 1.32
CA VAL A 31 21.53 5.09 0.85
C VAL A 31 22.69 6.05 1.06
N GLU A 32 22.57 7.30 0.58
CA GLU A 32 23.62 8.31 0.75
C GLU A 32 23.92 8.60 2.23
N GLY A 33 22.88 8.68 3.07
CA GLY A 33 23.03 8.87 4.51
C GLY A 33 23.88 7.78 5.16
N ILE A 34 23.66 6.53 4.79
CA ILE A 34 24.44 5.37 5.27
C ILE A 34 25.90 5.48 4.80
N ARG A 35 26.13 5.85 3.53
CA ARG A 35 27.48 6.02 2.98
C ARG A 35 28.28 7.06 3.76
N GLN A 36 27.66 8.21 4.05
CA GLN A 36 28.31 9.30 4.80
C GLN A 36 28.63 8.89 6.25
N VAL A 37 27.73 8.17 6.93
CA VAL A 37 27.98 7.65 8.29
C VAL A 37 29.13 6.64 8.31
N LEU A 38 29.23 5.80 7.27
CA LEU A 38 30.32 4.82 7.12
C LEU A 38 31.62 5.42 6.58
N GLY A 39 31.61 6.68 6.13
CA GLY A 39 32.77 7.34 5.53
C GLY A 39 33.18 6.74 4.18
N LEU A 40 32.23 6.18 3.43
CA LEU A 40 32.47 5.56 2.13
C LEU A 40 32.67 6.62 1.04
N LYS A 41 33.55 6.35 0.08
CA LYS A 41 33.72 7.18 -1.13
C LYS A 41 32.71 6.80 -2.20
N ASP A 42 32.49 7.65 -3.20
CA ASP A 42 31.62 7.36 -4.34
C ASP A 42 31.93 5.99 -4.99
N ASN A 43 30.89 5.21 -5.27
CA ASN A 43 30.94 3.85 -5.83
C ASN A 43 31.52 2.72 -4.96
N GLU A 44 31.95 2.97 -3.72
CA GLU A 44 32.26 1.88 -2.79
C GLU A 44 30.97 1.13 -2.41
N MET A 45 30.99 -0.20 -2.41
CA MET A 45 29.84 -0.99 -1.97
C MET A 45 29.63 -0.83 -0.47
N ILE A 46 28.36 -0.77 -0.04
CA ILE A 46 28.01 -0.72 1.37
C ILE A 46 28.30 -2.11 1.97
N PRO A 47 29.17 -2.22 2.98
CA PRO A 47 29.54 -3.50 3.58
C PRO A 47 28.39 -4.02 4.46
N SER A 48 27.53 -4.86 3.90
CA SER A 48 26.35 -5.41 4.57
C SER A 48 26.67 -6.10 5.90
N GLU A 49 27.84 -6.74 6.00
CA GLU A 49 28.31 -7.44 7.19
C GLU A 49 28.62 -6.52 8.38
N LYS A 50 28.72 -5.20 8.14
CA LYS A 50 28.97 -4.20 9.19
C LYS A 50 27.70 -3.56 9.73
N ILE A 51 26.54 -3.84 9.14
CA ILE A 51 25.27 -3.24 9.52
C ILE A 51 24.35 -4.35 10.05
N GLU A 52 23.98 -4.26 11.32
CA GLU A 52 23.07 -5.24 11.93
C GLU A 52 21.65 -5.14 11.34
N ARG A 53 21.15 -3.91 11.19
CA ARG A 53 19.81 -3.60 10.66
C ARG A 53 19.70 -2.12 10.30
N ILE A 54 18.73 -1.79 9.45
CA ILE A 54 18.38 -0.41 9.09
C ILE A 54 16.91 -0.19 9.43
N ARG A 55 16.60 0.94 10.09
CA ARG A 55 15.24 1.35 10.43
C ARG A 55 14.86 2.60 9.68
N ILE A 56 13.73 2.57 8.98
CA ILE A 56 13.32 3.62 8.05
C ILE A 56 11.95 4.16 8.44
N GLY A 57 11.91 5.43 8.83
CA GLY A 57 10.69 6.23 8.86
C GLY A 57 10.61 7.04 7.57
N THR A 58 9.60 6.81 6.74
CA THR A 58 9.43 7.52 5.47
C THR A 58 8.08 8.23 5.37
N THR A 59 8.01 9.21 4.49
CA THR A 59 6.79 9.93 4.12
C THR A 59 6.36 9.62 2.68
N ILE A 60 7.01 8.67 2.00
CA ILE A 60 6.71 8.31 0.60
C ILE A 60 5.23 7.98 0.41
N ALA A 61 4.66 7.11 1.24
CA ALA A 61 3.25 6.75 1.17
C ALA A 61 2.32 7.95 1.41
N THR A 62 2.58 8.74 2.46
CA THR A 62 1.78 9.93 2.77
C THR A 62 1.83 10.94 1.62
N ASN A 63 3.02 11.21 1.07
CA ASN A 63 3.18 12.15 -0.04
C ASN A 63 2.52 11.62 -1.31
N ALA A 64 2.66 10.33 -1.62
CA ALA A 64 1.97 9.70 -2.75
C ALA A 64 0.44 9.82 -2.62
N LEU A 65 -0.09 9.68 -1.40
CA LEU A 65 -1.51 9.85 -1.13
C LEU A 65 -1.96 11.32 -1.29
N LEU A 66 -1.22 12.27 -0.72
CA LEU A 66 -1.53 13.70 -0.77
C LEU A 66 -1.41 14.28 -2.19
N GLU A 67 -0.39 13.85 -2.93
CA GLU A 67 -0.11 14.30 -4.30
C GLU A 67 -0.85 13.50 -5.37
N ARG A 68 -1.67 12.51 -4.97
CA ARG A 68 -2.39 11.60 -5.88
C ARG A 68 -1.47 10.89 -6.89
N LYS A 69 -0.33 10.40 -6.40
CA LYS A 69 0.71 9.69 -7.17
C LYS A 69 0.82 8.19 -6.81
N GLY A 70 -0.28 7.57 -6.41
CA GLY A 70 -0.36 6.11 -6.30
C GLY A 70 -0.68 5.43 -7.62
N ALA A 71 -0.76 4.10 -7.59
CA ALA A 71 -1.04 3.31 -8.78
C ALA A 71 -2.49 3.47 -9.25
N PRO A 72 -2.76 3.46 -10.57
CA PRO A 72 -4.13 3.36 -11.08
C PRO A 72 -4.76 2.04 -10.61
N THR A 73 -5.71 2.14 -9.68
CA THR A 73 -6.38 1.01 -9.04
C THR A 73 -7.79 0.83 -9.56
N ALA A 74 -8.18 -0.40 -9.86
CA ALA A 74 -9.57 -0.79 -10.07
C ALA A 74 -10.15 -1.46 -8.83
N LEU A 75 -11.44 -1.25 -8.56
CA LEU A 75 -12.19 -1.82 -7.44
C LEU A 75 -13.13 -2.92 -7.95
N LEU A 76 -13.02 -4.13 -7.40
CA LEU A 76 -14.03 -5.16 -7.50
C LEU A 76 -14.93 -5.11 -6.26
N ILE A 77 -16.23 -5.04 -6.49
CA ILE A 77 -17.22 -4.96 -5.42
C ILE A 77 -18.44 -5.79 -5.77
N THR A 78 -19.14 -6.32 -4.77
CA THR A 78 -20.39 -7.05 -4.97
C THR A 78 -21.41 -6.25 -5.78
N SER A 79 -22.09 -6.89 -6.71
CA SER A 79 -23.15 -6.27 -7.54
C SER A 79 -24.24 -5.61 -6.69
N GLY A 80 -24.64 -4.41 -7.10
CA GLY A 80 -25.51 -3.49 -6.37
C GLY A 80 -24.78 -2.55 -5.39
N PHE A 81 -23.46 -2.62 -5.29
CA PHE A 81 -22.64 -1.81 -4.36
C PHE A 81 -21.61 -0.92 -5.06
N LYS A 82 -21.71 -0.73 -6.38
CA LYS A 82 -20.78 0.13 -7.17
C LYS A 82 -20.42 1.45 -6.49
N ASP A 83 -21.44 2.18 -6.02
CA ASP A 83 -21.27 3.54 -5.50
C ASP A 83 -20.98 3.58 -3.98
N LEU A 84 -20.84 2.42 -3.33
CA LEU A 84 -20.77 2.30 -1.87
C LEU A 84 -19.64 3.14 -1.27
N LEU A 85 -18.44 3.10 -1.85
CA LEU A 85 -17.29 3.84 -1.31
C LEU A 85 -17.38 5.34 -1.60
N GLU A 86 -18.05 5.73 -2.69
CA GLU A 86 -18.31 7.15 -3.00
C GLU A 86 -19.40 7.75 -2.10
N ILE A 87 -20.39 6.96 -1.71
CA ILE A 87 -21.38 7.33 -0.68
C ILE A 87 -20.70 7.41 0.69
N GLY A 88 -19.81 6.46 0.98
CA GLY A 88 -19.06 6.40 2.23
C GLY A 88 -19.96 6.28 3.45
N ASN A 89 -19.65 7.03 4.50
CA ASN A 89 -20.45 7.12 5.73
C ASN A 89 -21.31 8.40 5.80
N GLN A 90 -21.44 9.11 4.68
CA GLN A 90 -22.14 10.41 4.59
C GLN A 90 -21.62 11.50 5.55
N ALA A 91 -20.41 11.34 6.12
CA ALA A 91 -19.81 12.36 6.94
C ALA A 91 -19.50 13.61 6.10
N ARG A 92 -19.82 14.79 6.65
CA ARG A 92 -19.58 16.08 5.98
C ARG A 92 -18.33 16.73 6.57
N PRO A 93 -17.32 17.08 5.75
CA PRO A 93 -16.16 17.83 6.22
C PRO A 93 -16.54 19.18 6.85
N SER A 94 -17.56 19.83 6.30
CA SER A 94 -18.16 21.06 6.84
C SER A 94 -19.67 20.86 6.99
N LEU A 95 -20.12 20.62 8.23
CA LEU A 95 -21.50 20.19 8.54
C LEU A 95 -22.60 21.09 7.96
N PHE A 96 -22.34 22.40 7.90
CA PHE A 96 -23.33 23.41 7.51
C PHE A 96 -23.20 23.88 6.06
N ASP A 97 -22.23 23.37 5.31
CA ASP A 97 -22.13 23.71 3.88
C ASP A 97 -23.28 23.06 3.12
N LEU A 98 -24.01 23.87 2.34
CA LEU A 98 -25.10 23.42 1.49
C LEU A 98 -24.55 22.82 0.18
N SER A 99 -23.35 23.23 -0.23
CA SER A 99 -22.67 22.75 -1.44
C SER A 99 -21.57 21.75 -1.07
N ILE A 100 -21.97 20.52 -0.78
CA ILE A 100 -21.05 19.48 -0.31
C ILE A 100 -20.12 19.06 -1.45
N VAL A 101 -18.82 19.29 -1.27
CA VAL A 101 -17.77 18.75 -2.15
C VAL A 101 -17.28 17.43 -1.56
N LYS A 102 -17.55 16.32 -2.27
CA LYS A 102 -17.02 15.01 -1.88
C LYS A 102 -15.54 14.89 -2.28
N PRO A 103 -14.69 14.22 -1.46
CA PRO A 103 -13.34 13.88 -1.88
C PRO A 103 -13.36 12.95 -3.11
N GLU A 104 -12.42 13.19 -4.02
CA GLU A 104 -12.18 12.28 -5.15
C GLU A 104 -11.74 10.89 -4.66
N GLN A 105 -12.27 9.87 -5.32
CA GLN A 105 -11.97 8.47 -5.03
C GLN A 105 -10.54 8.13 -5.44
N LEU A 106 -9.92 7.18 -4.73
CA LEU A 106 -8.56 6.70 -5.03
C LEU A 106 -8.54 5.63 -6.13
N TYR A 107 -9.64 4.91 -6.31
CA TYR A 107 -9.81 4.00 -7.44
C TYR A 107 -10.27 4.77 -8.68
N ALA A 108 -9.85 4.32 -9.85
CA ALA A 108 -10.18 4.94 -11.14
C ALA A 108 -11.25 4.17 -11.93
N SER A 109 -11.53 2.92 -11.56
CA SER A 109 -12.58 2.09 -12.16
C SER A 109 -13.23 1.18 -11.11
N VAL A 110 -14.50 0.84 -11.32
CA VAL A 110 -15.27 -0.07 -10.47
C VAL A 110 -15.94 -1.13 -11.34
N VAL A 111 -15.77 -2.38 -10.95
CA VAL A 111 -16.43 -3.55 -11.55
C VAL A 111 -17.31 -4.20 -10.50
N GLU A 112 -18.56 -4.43 -10.87
CA GLU A 112 -19.52 -5.18 -10.07
C GLU A 112 -19.39 -6.68 -10.38
N VAL A 113 -19.00 -7.42 -9.36
CA VAL A 113 -18.92 -8.87 -9.39
C VAL A 113 -20.33 -9.44 -9.13
N ASP A 114 -20.75 -10.42 -9.91
CA ASP A 114 -22.05 -11.06 -9.72
C ASP A 114 -21.90 -12.27 -8.79
N GLU A 115 -22.00 -11.99 -7.49
CA GLU A 115 -21.93 -12.96 -6.42
C GLU A 115 -22.69 -12.46 -5.19
N ARG A 116 -23.04 -13.37 -4.26
CA ARG A 116 -23.63 -12.95 -2.98
C ARG A 116 -23.40 -13.96 -1.88
N LEU A 117 -22.97 -13.46 -0.73
CA LEU A 117 -22.98 -14.18 0.55
C LEU A 117 -24.07 -13.59 1.46
N ASN A 118 -24.65 -14.40 2.33
CA ASN A 118 -25.53 -13.91 3.41
C ASN A 118 -24.71 -13.52 4.65
N SER A 119 -25.39 -13.03 5.70
CA SER A 119 -24.74 -12.63 6.96
C SER A 119 -24.06 -13.77 7.72
N ASN A 120 -24.44 -15.02 7.45
CA ASN A 120 -23.81 -16.21 8.02
C ASN A 120 -22.55 -16.65 7.24
N GLY A 121 -22.28 -16.02 6.08
CA GLY A 121 -21.20 -16.38 5.17
C GLY A 121 -21.55 -17.49 4.19
N GLU A 122 -22.83 -17.86 4.06
CA GLU A 122 -23.29 -18.88 3.12
C GLU A 122 -23.51 -18.27 1.74
N VAL A 123 -23.22 -19.04 0.70
CA VAL A 123 -23.40 -18.62 -0.70
C VAL A 123 -24.89 -18.54 -1.03
N VAL A 124 -25.34 -17.36 -1.42
CA VAL A 124 -26.69 -17.09 -1.93
C VAL A 124 -26.69 -17.07 -3.46
N VAL A 125 -25.67 -16.43 -4.04
CA VAL A 125 -25.42 -16.39 -5.48
C VAL A 125 -23.96 -16.77 -5.69
N GLY A 126 -23.72 -17.82 -6.46
CA GLY A 126 -22.37 -18.26 -6.81
C GLY A 126 -21.68 -17.22 -7.69
N LEU A 127 -20.35 -17.21 -7.66
CA LEU A 127 -19.53 -16.32 -8.48
C LEU A 127 -19.65 -16.68 -9.96
N ASP A 128 -20.01 -15.73 -10.81
CA ASP A 128 -19.93 -15.88 -12.28
C ASP A 128 -18.48 -15.74 -12.76
N ILE A 129 -17.79 -16.88 -12.88
CA ILE A 129 -16.36 -16.95 -13.27
C ILE A 129 -16.16 -16.39 -14.68
N ALA A 130 -17.02 -16.75 -15.64
CA ALA A 130 -16.84 -16.36 -17.03
C ALA A 130 -17.00 -14.86 -17.22
N LYS A 131 -17.97 -14.25 -16.54
CA LYS A 131 -18.12 -12.79 -16.55
C LYS A 131 -16.92 -12.11 -15.87
N LEU A 132 -16.51 -12.60 -14.70
CA LEU A 132 -15.38 -12.05 -13.95
C LEU A 132 -14.08 -12.07 -14.77
N GLU A 133 -13.78 -13.17 -15.45
CA GLU A 133 -12.63 -13.28 -16.35
C GLU A 133 -12.67 -12.23 -17.47
N ASN A 134 -13.82 -12.02 -18.09
CA ASN A 134 -13.99 -11.01 -19.14
C ASN A 134 -13.79 -9.58 -18.60
N ASP A 135 -14.35 -9.28 -17.44
CA ASP A 135 -14.24 -7.96 -16.81
C ASP A 135 -12.77 -7.68 -16.39
N LEU A 136 -12.10 -8.67 -15.79
CA LEU A 136 -10.69 -8.55 -15.40
C LEU A 136 -9.75 -8.42 -16.61
N ASN A 137 -9.97 -9.19 -17.68
CA ASN A 137 -9.22 -9.04 -18.93
C ASN A 137 -9.41 -7.64 -19.54
N SER A 138 -10.64 -7.11 -19.49
CA SER A 138 -10.93 -5.75 -19.97
C SER A 138 -10.18 -4.69 -19.17
N LEU A 139 -10.17 -4.80 -17.83
CA LEU A 139 -9.37 -3.92 -16.97
C LEU A 139 -7.87 -4.04 -17.27
N TYR A 140 -7.37 -5.26 -17.42
CA TYR A 140 -5.95 -5.50 -17.71
C TYR A 140 -5.53 -4.88 -19.05
N ASN A 141 -6.35 -5.05 -20.09
CA ASN A 141 -6.14 -4.49 -21.42
C ASN A 141 -6.22 -2.95 -21.43
N TYR A 142 -7.02 -2.36 -20.53
CA TYR A 142 -7.07 -0.91 -20.32
C TYR A 142 -5.81 -0.35 -19.60
N GLY A 143 -4.97 -1.23 -19.04
CA GLY A 143 -3.70 -0.87 -18.41
C GLY A 143 -3.70 -0.94 -16.88
N TYR A 144 -4.76 -1.41 -16.25
CA TYR A 144 -4.78 -1.60 -14.80
C TYR A 144 -3.85 -2.75 -14.39
N ARG A 145 -3.05 -2.53 -13.34
CA ARG A 145 -2.18 -3.55 -12.73
C ARG A 145 -2.37 -3.66 -11.21
N SER A 146 -3.12 -2.72 -10.62
CA SER A 146 -3.50 -2.70 -9.22
C SER A 146 -5.00 -2.92 -9.06
N LEU A 147 -5.38 -3.82 -8.14
CA LEU A 147 -6.75 -4.24 -7.90
C LEU A 147 -7.06 -4.26 -6.40
N ALA A 148 -8.19 -3.66 -6.01
CA ALA A 148 -8.78 -3.82 -4.69
C ALA A 148 -10.01 -4.73 -4.81
N ILE A 149 -10.05 -5.83 -4.06
CA ILE A 149 -11.17 -6.78 -4.05
C ILE A 149 -11.92 -6.64 -2.74
N VAL A 150 -13.18 -6.17 -2.79
CA VAL A 150 -14.00 -5.84 -1.61
C VAL A 150 -15.41 -6.42 -1.78
N LEU A 151 -15.60 -7.67 -1.38
CA LEU A 151 -16.90 -8.32 -1.50
C LEU A 151 -17.68 -8.30 -0.17
N MET A 152 -19.01 -8.34 -0.26
CA MET A 152 -19.87 -8.34 0.92
C MET A 152 -19.70 -9.64 1.72
N HIS A 153 -19.64 -9.49 3.05
CA HIS A 153 -19.47 -10.59 4.00
C HIS A 153 -18.18 -11.43 3.82
N SER A 154 -17.22 -10.95 3.02
CA SER A 154 -15.93 -11.64 2.83
C SER A 154 -15.09 -11.78 4.11
N TRP A 155 -15.26 -10.86 5.06
CA TRP A 155 -14.71 -10.96 6.42
C TRP A 155 -15.14 -12.23 7.17
N LYS A 156 -16.27 -12.83 6.77
CA LYS A 156 -16.83 -14.05 7.37
C LYS A 156 -16.49 -15.28 6.53
N ASN A 157 -16.59 -15.18 5.21
CA ASN A 157 -16.21 -16.24 4.27
C ASN A 157 -15.48 -15.62 3.07
N PRO A 158 -14.15 -15.79 2.96
CA PRO A 158 -13.34 -15.12 1.94
C PRO A 158 -13.35 -15.82 0.58
N ILE A 159 -14.08 -16.94 0.42
CA ILE A 159 -13.92 -17.85 -0.74
C ILE A 159 -14.06 -17.15 -2.10
N HIS A 160 -15.03 -16.26 -2.27
CA HIS A 160 -15.20 -15.52 -3.53
C HIS A 160 -14.07 -14.51 -3.76
N GLU A 161 -13.57 -13.84 -2.71
CA GLU A 161 -12.43 -12.93 -2.86
C GLU A 161 -11.15 -13.69 -3.23
N SER A 162 -10.93 -14.88 -2.64
CA SER A 162 -9.81 -15.75 -3.00
C SER A 162 -9.86 -16.20 -4.46
N ILE A 163 -11.03 -16.61 -4.95
CA ILE A 163 -11.20 -16.98 -6.37
C ILE A 163 -10.93 -15.76 -7.28
N CYS A 164 -11.44 -14.58 -6.91
CA CYS A 164 -11.15 -13.35 -7.68
C CYS A 164 -9.65 -13.03 -7.73
N PHE A 165 -8.94 -13.24 -6.61
CA PHE A 165 -7.50 -13.05 -6.55
C PHE A 165 -6.76 -14.02 -7.47
N ASP A 166 -7.10 -15.31 -7.42
CA ASP A 166 -6.43 -16.33 -8.23
C ASP A 166 -6.59 -16.03 -9.73
N ILE A 167 -7.81 -15.72 -10.18
CA ILE A 167 -8.08 -15.35 -11.58
C ILE A 167 -7.33 -14.07 -11.98
N ALA A 168 -7.37 -13.02 -11.15
CA ALA A 168 -6.66 -11.78 -11.44
C ALA A 168 -5.13 -12.00 -11.50
N LYS A 169 -4.59 -12.86 -10.64
CA LYS A 169 -3.18 -13.24 -10.65
C LYS A 169 -2.81 -14.01 -11.92
N GLU A 170 -3.65 -14.94 -12.36
CA GLU A 170 -3.46 -15.70 -13.61
C GLU A 170 -3.46 -14.79 -14.85
N ILE A 171 -4.32 -13.76 -14.87
CA ILE A 171 -4.35 -12.74 -15.94
C ILE A 171 -3.08 -11.87 -15.94
N GLY A 172 -2.43 -11.73 -14.78
CA GLY A 172 -1.14 -11.03 -14.65
C GLY A 172 -1.22 -9.71 -13.90
N PHE A 173 -2.27 -9.45 -13.11
CA PHE A 173 -2.28 -8.33 -12.17
C PHE A 173 -1.13 -8.51 -11.16
N THR A 174 -0.31 -7.49 -10.99
CA THR A 174 0.89 -7.56 -10.14
C THR A 174 0.62 -7.16 -8.71
N ASN A 175 -0.44 -6.37 -8.48
CA ASN A 175 -0.78 -5.82 -7.16
C ASN A 175 -2.26 -6.06 -6.89
N ILE A 176 -2.57 -6.93 -5.93
CA ILE A 176 -3.95 -7.33 -5.64
C ILE A 176 -4.14 -7.31 -4.12
N SER A 177 -5.01 -6.43 -3.63
CA SER A 177 -5.33 -6.33 -2.21
C SER A 177 -6.71 -6.94 -1.95
N ILE A 178 -6.76 -7.95 -1.09
CA ILE A 178 -7.99 -8.64 -0.70
C ILE A 178 -8.51 -8.06 0.63
N SER A 179 -9.77 -7.63 0.66
CA SER A 179 -10.31 -6.95 1.83
C SER A 179 -10.39 -7.83 3.09
N SER A 180 -10.70 -9.11 2.93
CA SER A 180 -10.70 -10.10 4.02
C SER A 180 -9.31 -10.42 4.57
N GLN A 181 -8.23 -10.13 3.85
CA GLN A 181 -6.86 -10.28 4.37
C GLN A 181 -6.35 -8.99 5.00
N ILE A 182 -6.61 -7.85 4.36
CA ILE A 182 -6.14 -6.54 4.81
C ILE A 182 -6.86 -6.07 6.07
N MET A 183 -8.19 -6.25 6.15
CA MET A 183 -9.00 -5.77 7.26
C MET A 183 -10.26 -6.66 7.42
N PRO A 184 -10.18 -7.85 8.05
CA PRO A 184 -11.28 -8.80 8.22
C PRO A 184 -12.35 -8.34 9.22
N LEU A 185 -12.92 -7.16 9.00
CA LEU A 185 -13.95 -6.55 9.84
C LEU A 185 -15.25 -6.38 9.08
N ILE A 186 -16.39 -6.46 9.78
CA ILE A 186 -17.73 -6.45 9.17
C ILE A 186 -18.04 -5.20 8.33
N ASN A 187 -17.51 -4.04 8.73
CA ASN A 187 -17.84 -2.73 8.15
C ASN A 187 -17.21 -2.55 6.76
N ILE A 188 -17.99 -2.83 5.72
CA ILE A 188 -17.54 -2.85 4.32
C ILE A 188 -17.04 -1.49 3.82
N VAL A 189 -17.56 -0.37 4.31
CA VAL A 189 -17.10 0.97 3.89
C VAL A 189 -15.67 1.20 4.37
N SER A 190 -15.42 1.07 5.67
CA SER A 190 -14.08 1.26 6.24
C SER A 190 -13.10 0.19 5.74
N ARG A 191 -13.55 -1.06 5.65
CA ARG A 191 -12.77 -2.16 5.08
C ARG A 191 -12.35 -1.85 3.64
N GLY A 192 -13.31 -1.47 2.81
CA GLY A 192 -13.06 -1.15 1.40
C GLY A 192 -12.15 0.06 1.21
N GLN A 193 -12.34 1.13 1.99
CA GLN A 193 -11.43 2.29 1.95
C GLN A 193 -9.99 1.90 2.27
N THR A 194 -9.77 1.09 3.32
CA THR A 194 -8.44 0.60 3.68
C THR A 194 -7.84 -0.28 2.58
N THR A 195 -8.63 -1.18 1.98
CA THR A 195 -8.16 -2.04 0.88
C THR A 195 -7.80 -1.24 -0.36
N VAL A 196 -8.56 -0.19 -0.69
CA VAL A 196 -8.24 0.72 -1.80
C VAL A 196 -6.95 1.48 -1.52
N VAL A 197 -6.80 2.06 -0.32
CA VAL A 197 -5.56 2.76 0.08
C VAL A 197 -4.35 1.81 -0.03
N ASP A 198 -4.50 0.57 0.42
CA ASP A 198 -3.47 -0.44 0.34
C ASP A 198 -3.05 -0.71 -1.12
N SER A 199 -4.00 -1.08 -1.99
CA SER A 199 -3.72 -1.36 -3.41
C SER A 199 -3.17 -0.14 -4.17
N TYR A 200 -3.54 1.07 -3.77
CA TYR A 200 -3.09 2.34 -4.36
C TYR A 200 -1.63 2.64 -4.00
N LEU A 201 -1.21 2.34 -2.76
CA LEU A 201 0.11 2.71 -2.22
C LEU A 201 1.13 1.58 -2.26
N TYR A 202 0.70 0.32 -2.18
CA TYR A 202 1.59 -0.84 -2.16
C TYR A 202 2.60 -0.85 -3.32
N PRO A 203 2.23 -0.54 -4.57
CA PRO A 203 3.19 -0.56 -5.68
C PRO A 203 4.31 0.46 -5.50
N VAL A 204 3.96 1.67 -5.03
CA VAL A 204 4.93 2.76 -4.76
C VAL A 204 5.92 2.35 -3.67
N LEU A 205 5.44 1.68 -2.63
CA LEU A 205 6.28 1.18 -1.54
C LEU A 205 7.16 0.01 -1.97
N SER A 206 6.60 -0.92 -2.73
CA SER A 206 7.31 -2.10 -3.22
C SER A 206 8.49 -1.70 -4.11
N ASP A 207 8.26 -0.79 -5.06
CA ASP A 207 9.31 -0.26 -5.93
C ASP A 207 10.43 0.42 -5.12
N TYR A 208 10.07 1.18 -4.09
CA TYR A 208 11.03 1.82 -3.19
C TYR A 208 11.85 0.79 -2.39
N ILE A 209 11.19 -0.20 -1.78
CA ILE A 209 11.86 -1.28 -1.03
C ILE A 209 12.82 -2.05 -1.93
N LEU A 210 12.38 -2.39 -3.15
CA LEU A 210 13.23 -3.09 -4.12
C LEU A 210 14.44 -2.24 -4.53
N SER A 211 14.26 -0.93 -4.72
CA SER A 211 15.37 -0.02 -5.02
C SER A 211 16.40 0.02 -3.87
N LEU A 212 15.94 0.02 -2.62
CA LEU A 212 16.81 -0.03 -1.44
C LEU A 212 17.53 -1.38 -1.33
N LYS A 213 16.81 -2.50 -1.47
CA LYS A 213 17.42 -3.84 -1.42
C LYS A 213 18.50 -4.02 -2.49
N LYS A 214 18.34 -3.40 -3.68
CA LYS A 214 19.37 -3.42 -4.73
C LYS A 214 20.68 -2.75 -4.32
N GLU A 215 20.60 -1.64 -3.59
CA GLU A 215 21.77 -0.87 -3.14
C GLU A 215 22.37 -1.39 -1.83
N LEU A 216 21.52 -1.91 -0.95
CA LEU A 216 21.88 -2.32 0.42
C LEU A 216 22.13 -3.83 0.56
N GLY A 217 21.75 -4.64 -0.43
CA GLY A 217 21.85 -6.09 -0.38
C GLY A 217 20.92 -6.70 0.67
N GLU A 218 21.43 -7.71 1.38
CA GLU A 218 20.66 -8.52 2.34
C GLU A 218 20.59 -7.91 3.76
N ILE A 219 20.89 -6.62 3.91
CA ILE A 219 20.79 -5.96 5.22
C ILE A 219 19.32 -5.95 5.66
N PRO A 220 18.99 -6.39 6.90
CA PRO A 220 17.62 -6.33 7.40
C PRO A 220 17.05 -4.90 7.37
N LEU A 221 15.92 -4.73 6.68
CA LEU A 221 15.22 -3.46 6.55
C LEU A 221 13.92 -3.49 7.37
N GLU A 222 13.84 -2.65 8.39
CA GLU A 222 12.67 -2.44 9.22
C GLU A 222 12.03 -1.08 8.89
N PHE A 223 10.73 -1.04 8.68
CA PHE A 223 9.98 0.19 8.41
C PHE A 223 9.12 0.58 9.61
N MET A 224 9.08 1.88 9.91
CA MET A 224 8.14 2.41 10.90
C MET A 224 6.72 2.27 10.38
N GLN A 225 5.79 1.90 11.24
CA GLN A 225 4.36 1.85 10.97
C GLN A 225 3.66 3.08 11.54
N SER A 226 2.46 3.36 11.05
CA SER A 226 1.53 4.35 11.62
C SER A 226 1.17 4.08 13.09
N SER A 227 1.31 2.83 13.55
CA SER A 227 1.12 2.40 14.93
C SER A 227 2.29 2.76 15.87
N GLY A 228 3.41 3.26 15.34
CA GLY A 228 4.66 3.48 16.08
C GLY A 228 5.52 2.22 16.28
N GLY A 229 5.09 1.08 15.74
CA GLY A 229 5.87 -0.16 15.70
C GLY A 229 6.78 -0.25 14.48
N LEU A 230 7.72 -1.21 14.50
CA LEU A 230 8.53 -1.57 13.33
C LEU A 230 7.98 -2.82 12.65
N ILE A 231 8.09 -2.90 11.33
CA ILE A 231 7.75 -4.07 10.52
C ILE A 231 8.87 -4.41 9.56
N ASP A 232 9.06 -5.69 9.26
CA ASP A 232 9.97 -6.09 8.20
C ASP A 232 9.49 -5.58 6.83
N SER A 233 10.43 -5.18 5.97
CA SER A 233 10.18 -4.76 4.59
C SER A 233 9.26 -5.69 3.79
N GLU A 234 9.33 -7.00 4.00
CA GLU A 234 8.54 -7.99 3.26
C GLU A 234 7.07 -8.03 3.71
N SER A 235 6.81 -7.57 4.93
CA SER A 235 5.47 -7.55 5.53
C SER A 235 4.83 -6.16 5.49
N LEU A 236 5.54 -5.13 5.04
CA LEU A 236 5.00 -3.77 4.95
C LEU A 236 3.89 -3.71 3.91
N THR A 237 2.73 -3.20 4.31
CA THR A 237 1.59 -2.97 3.43
C THR A 237 1.30 -1.47 3.27
N GLY A 238 0.57 -1.10 2.22
CA GLY A 238 0.23 0.29 1.92
C GLY A 238 -0.50 0.97 3.09
N LYS A 239 -1.43 0.26 3.74
CA LYS A 239 -2.18 0.79 4.88
C LYS A 239 -1.33 1.13 6.11
N ASP A 240 -0.23 0.41 6.35
CA ASP A 240 0.58 0.56 7.57
C ASP A 240 1.59 1.71 7.46
N SER A 241 1.89 2.12 6.24
CA SER A 241 2.92 3.13 5.93
C SER A 241 2.43 4.58 5.99
N VAL A 242 1.11 4.81 6.01
CA VAL A 242 0.55 6.15 6.01
C VAL A 242 0.81 6.80 7.37
N LEU A 243 1.50 7.95 7.39
CA LEU A 243 1.92 8.66 8.60
C LEU A 243 2.94 7.90 9.47
N SER A 244 3.73 6.99 8.90
CA SER A 244 4.82 6.31 9.63
C SER A 244 5.92 7.25 10.12
N GLY A 245 6.23 8.31 9.36
CA GLY A 245 7.28 9.27 9.71
C GLY A 245 7.04 9.98 11.05
N PRO A 246 5.88 10.64 11.25
CA PRO A 246 5.55 11.30 12.52
C PRO A 246 5.41 10.36 13.75
N ALA A 247 5.32 9.05 13.55
CA ALA A 247 5.14 8.08 14.64
C ALA A 247 6.47 7.62 15.26
N GLY A 248 7.60 7.81 14.56
CA GLY A 248 8.96 7.48 15.02
C GLY A 248 9.66 8.66 15.66
#